data_AF-A0A0F9MND5-F1
#
_entry.id   AF-A0A0F9MND5-F1
#
_cell.length_a   1.000
_cell.length_b   1.000
_cell.length_c   1.000
_cell.angle_alpha   90.00
_cell.angle_beta   90.00
_cell.angle_gamma   90.00
#
_symmetry.space_group_name_H-M   'P 1'
#
loop_
_entity.id
_entity.type
_entity.pdbx_description
1 polymer ?
#
loop_
_entity_poly.entity_id
_entity_poly.type
_entity_poly.pdbx_seq_one_letter_code
_entity_poly.pdbx_strand_id
1 'polypeptide(L)'
;MVEKKEWSEFRNTGLLLFINQILHVFGWAIVFIIDDETKVISDVFPARVKFRGFDNDSISEAYQKISKFMMDNAEILNKEAQE
;
A
#
# COMPACT_ATOMS: atom_id res chain seq x y z
N MET A 1 15.64 8.17 -11.72
CA MET A 1 16.49 7.29 -10.86
C MET A 1 15.57 6.26 -10.21
N VAL A 2 16.03 5.03 -9.93
CA VAL A 2 15.20 4.01 -9.24
C VAL A 2 15.79 3.77 -7.86
N GLU A 3 15.02 4.07 -6.81
CA GLU A 3 15.37 3.81 -5.41
C GLU A 3 14.56 2.62 -4.90
N LYS A 4 15.23 1.59 -4.37
CA LYS A 4 14.56 0.46 -3.75
C LYS A 4 14.00 0.89 -2.38
N LYS A 5 12.70 0.69 -2.18
CA LYS A 5 12.03 0.84 -0.88
C LYS A 5 11.72 -0.51 -0.26
N GLU A 6 11.66 -0.56 1.06
CA GLU A 6 11.26 -1.78 1.78
C GLU A 6 9.74 -1.96 1.77
N TRP A 7 9.28 -3.21 1.79
CA TRP A 7 7.85 -3.52 1.76
C TRP A 7 7.08 -3.00 2.98
N SER A 8 7.75 -2.88 4.12
CA SER A 8 7.22 -2.27 5.34
C SER A 8 6.95 -0.77 5.16
N GLU A 9 7.84 -0.07 4.48
CA GLU A 9 7.68 1.34 4.11
C GLU A 9 6.46 1.51 3.20
N PHE A 10 6.35 0.69 2.15
CA PHE A 10 5.20 0.70 1.25
C PHE A 10 3.87 0.47 1.99
N ARG A 11 3.82 -0.46 2.94
CA ARG A 11 2.61 -0.70 3.76
C ARG A 11 2.22 0.50 4.61
N ASN A 12 3.19 1.24 5.12
CA ASN A 12 2.93 2.39 5.99
C ASN A 12 2.35 3.59 5.23
N THR A 13 2.49 3.64 3.90
CA THR A 13 1.89 4.70 3.07
C THR A 13 0.35 4.64 2.99
N GLY A 14 -0.26 3.48 3.28
CA GLY A 14 -1.68 3.22 3.02
C GLY A 14 -2.01 2.86 1.56
N LEU A 15 -1.04 2.94 0.65
CA LEU A 15 -1.24 2.65 -0.78
C LEU A 15 -1.60 1.19 -1.06
N LEU A 16 -1.18 0.25 -0.22
CA LEU A 16 -1.50 -1.18 -0.41
C LEU A 16 -3.02 -1.41 -0.50
N LEU A 17 -3.78 -0.87 0.45
CA LEU A 17 -5.23 -1.04 0.45
C LEU A 17 -5.85 -0.32 -0.76
N PHE A 18 -5.41 0.90 -1.05
CA PHE A 18 -5.90 1.67 -2.19
C PHE A 18 -5.68 0.97 -3.53
N ILE A 19 -4.48 0.42 -3.77
CA ILE A 19 -4.18 -0.36 -4.97
C ILE A 19 -4.97 -1.66 -5.00
N ASN A 20 -5.13 -2.34 -3.87
CA ASN A 20 -5.96 -3.55 -3.80
C ASN A 20 -7.43 -3.27 -4.08
N GLN A 21 -7.98 -2.08 -3.80
CA GLN A 21 -9.35 -1.74 -4.24
C GLN A 21 -9.49 -1.82 -5.76
N ILE A 22 -8.49 -1.34 -6.51
CA ILE A 22 -8.45 -1.40 -7.98
C ILE A 22 -8.21 -2.84 -8.45
N LEU A 23 -7.20 -3.52 -7.91
CA LEU A 23 -6.87 -4.89 -8.28
C LEU A 23 -8.03 -5.87 -8.01
N HIS A 24 -8.78 -5.63 -6.93
CA HIS A 24 -9.97 -6.40 -6.61
C HIS A 24 -10.95 -6.39 -7.77
N VAL A 25 -11.15 -5.30 -8.53
CA VAL A 25 -12.03 -5.28 -9.72
C VAL A 25 -11.66 -6.39 -10.71
N PHE A 26 -10.36 -6.59 -10.93
CA PHE A 26 -9.81 -7.61 -11.83
C PHE A 26 -9.70 -9.00 -11.20
N GLY A 27 -10.02 -9.16 -9.91
CA GLY A 27 -9.86 -10.41 -9.16
C GLY A 27 -8.44 -10.72 -8.76
N TRP A 28 -7.64 -9.68 -8.55
CA TRP A 28 -6.27 -9.78 -8.07
C TRP A 28 -6.10 -9.02 -6.75
N ALA A 29 -5.11 -9.39 -5.97
CA ALA A 29 -4.66 -8.63 -4.80
C ALA A 29 -3.15 -8.81 -4.62
N ILE A 30 -2.48 -7.84 -4.04
CA ILE A 30 -1.15 -7.99 -3.46
C ILE A 30 -1.34 -8.49 -2.04
N VAL A 31 -0.76 -9.65 -1.73
CA VAL A 31 -0.83 -10.32 -0.44
C VAL A 31 0.55 -10.24 0.21
N PHE A 32 0.56 -9.97 1.52
CA PHE A 32 1.77 -10.05 2.32
C PHE A 32 1.55 -11.14 3.35
N ILE A 33 2.56 -11.98 3.52
CA ILE A 33 2.64 -12.91 4.63
C ILE A 33 3.44 -12.22 5.72
N ILE A 34 2.81 -12.06 6.87
CA ILE A 34 3.41 -11.44 8.05
C ILE A 34 3.49 -12.53 9.10
N ASP A 35 4.68 -12.70 9.66
CA ASP A 35 4.89 -13.58 10.80
C ASP A 35 4.20 -12.99 12.04
N ASP A 36 3.32 -13.76 12.67
CA ASP A 36 2.46 -13.25 13.75
C ASP A 36 3.23 -12.90 15.03
N GLU A 37 4.36 -13.57 15.29
CA GLU A 37 5.17 -13.36 16.50
C GLU A 37 6.12 -12.17 16.32
N THR A 38 6.84 -12.13 15.20
CA THR A 38 7.91 -11.16 14.94
C THR A 38 7.42 -9.90 14.22
N LYS A 39 6.21 -9.94 13.64
CA LYS A 39 5.64 -8.90 12.75
C LYS A 39 6.48 -8.59 11.52
N VAL A 40 7.40 -9.51 11.15
CA VAL A 40 8.24 -9.39 9.96
C VAL A 40 7.46 -9.88 8.74
N ILE A 41 7.66 -9.18 7.61
CA ILE A 41 7.13 -9.60 6.31
C ILE A 41 8.01 -10.75 5.80
N SER A 42 7.45 -11.95 5.70
CA SER A 42 8.17 -13.13 5.22
C SER A 42 8.03 -13.33 3.71
N ASP A 43 6.94 -12.86 3.10
CA ASP A 43 6.74 -12.92 1.64
C ASP A 43 5.72 -11.89 1.15
N VAL A 44 5.81 -11.51 -0.14
CA VAL A 44 4.87 -10.62 -0.83
C VAL A 44 4.63 -11.13 -2.26
N PHE A 45 3.37 -11.39 -2.61
CA PHE A 45 3.01 -11.94 -3.92
C PHE A 45 1.63 -11.50 -4.40
N PRO A 46 1.38 -11.51 -5.72
CA PRO A 46 0.05 -11.32 -6.27
C PRO A 46 -0.79 -12.60 -6.13
N ALA A 47 -2.07 -12.47 -5.80
CA ALA A 47 -2.99 -13.59 -5.62
C ALA A 47 -4.31 -13.37 -6.37
N ARG A 48 -4.93 -14.46 -6.82
CA ARG A 48 -6.30 -14.44 -7.33
C ARG A 48 -7.28 -14.42 -6.16
N VAL A 49 -8.20 -13.46 -6.17
CA VAL A 49 -9.19 -13.28 -5.10
C VAL A 49 -10.61 -13.15 -5.64
N LYS A 50 -11.55 -13.70 -4.89
CA LYS A 50 -13.00 -13.58 -5.15
C LYS A 50 -13.63 -12.39 -4.45
N PHE A 51 -13.10 -12.01 -3.28
CA PHE A 51 -13.59 -10.88 -2.49
C PHE A 51 -13.33 -9.55 -3.21
N ARG A 52 -14.19 -8.56 -2.92
CA ARG A 52 -14.18 -7.23 -3.53
C ARG A 52 -14.36 -6.19 -2.43
N GLY A 53 -13.53 -5.15 -2.47
CA GLY A 53 -13.54 -4.09 -1.45
C GLY A 53 -12.93 -4.49 -0.10
N PHE A 54 -13.08 -3.60 0.86
CA PHE A 54 -12.62 -3.69 2.25
C PHE A 54 -13.70 -3.08 3.17
N ASP A 55 -13.64 -3.38 4.47
CA ASP A 55 -14.50 -2.74 5.46
C ASP A 55 -14.16 -1.24 5.64
N ASN A 56 -15.12 -0.49 6.19
CA ASN A 56 -15.00 0.97 6.33
C ASN A 56 -13.86 1.40 7.25
N ASP A 57 -13.55 0.61 8.28
CA ASP A 57 -12.51 0.96 9.24
C ASP A 57 -11.14 0.84 8.57
N SER A 58 -10.89 -0.26 7.86
CA SER A 58 -9.70 -0.46 7.04
C SER A 58 -9.53 0.63 5.98
N ILE A 59 -10.60 1.02 5.29
CA ILE A 59 -10.57 2.10 4.29
C ILE A 59 -10.21 3.44 4.95
N SER A 60 -10.83 3.75 6.09
CA SER A 60 -10.59 4.99 6.82
C SER A 60 -9.14 5.10 7.28
N GLU A 61 -8.57 4.02 7.81
CA GLU A 61 -7.16 3.96 8.20
C GLU A 61 -6.23 4.19 7.00
N ALA A 62 -6.50 3.53 5.87
CA ALA A 62 -5.70 3.70 4.65
C ALA A 62 -5.73 5.15 4.14
N TYR A 63 -6.90 5.81 4.17
CA TYR A 63 -7.01 7.21 3.73
C TYR A 63 -6.27 8.18 4.65
N GLN A 64 -6.26 7.94 5.96
CA GLN A 64 -5.46 8.73 6.89
C GLN A 64 -3.96 8.58 6.59
N LYS A 65 -3.50 7.34 6.37
CA LYS A 65 -2.10 7.05 6.01
C LYS A 65 -1.69 7.70 4.68
N ILE A 66 -2.54 7.61 3.66
CA ILE A 66 -2.31 8.25 2.36
C ILE A 66 -2.24 9.76 2.51
N SER A 67 -3.17 10.36 3.26
CA SER A 67 -3.16 11.81 3.49
C SER A 67 -1.86 12.27 4.17
N LYS A 68 -1.37 11.51 5.15
CA LYS A 68 -0.08 11.77 5.80
C LYS A 68 1.09 11.62 4.82
N PHE A 69 1.11 10.54 4.04
CA PHE A 69 2.12 10.30 3.00
C PHE A 69 2.19 11.46 2.01
N MET A 70 1.04 11.94 1.53
CA MET A 70 0.98 13.08 0.61
C MET A 70 1.55 14.35 1.24
N MET A 71 1.20 14.64 2.50
CA MET A 71 1.74 15.82 3.21
C MET A 71 3.26 15.74 3.37
N ASP A 72 3.78 14.57 3.72
CA ASP A 72 5.21 14.38 4.00
C ASP A 72 6.07 14.42 2.74
N ASN A 73 5.50 14.11 1.58
CA ASN A 73 6.24 13.95 0.34
C ASN A 73 5.89 15.00 -0.72
N ALA A 74 4.94 15.90 -0.47
CA ALA A 74 4.46 16.86 -1.47
C ALA A 74 5.58 17.71 -2.10
N GLU A 75 6.50 18.23 -1.28
CA GLU A 75 7.58 19.10 -1.76
C GLU A 75 8.55 18.36 -2.67
N ILE A 76 9.00 17.16 -2.27
CA ILE A 76 9.93 16.36 -3.07
C ILE A 76 9.28 15.85 -4.35
N LEU A 77 8.04 15.36 -4.28
CA LEU A 77 7.28 14.91 -5.45
C LEU A 77 7.05 16.06 -6.44
N ASN A 78 6.75 17.27 -5.95
CA ASN A 78 6.58 18.43 -6.81
C ASN A 78 7.90 18.83 -7.47
N LYS A 79 9.02 18.79 -6.74
CA LYS A 79 10.34 19.07 -7.30
C LYS A 79 10.71 18.07 -8.39
N GLU A 80 10.59 16.77 -8.11
CA GLU A 80 10.88 15.68 -9.05
C GLU A 80 10.03 15.77 -10.33
N ALA A 81 8.79 16.26 -10.23
CA ALA A 81 7.91 16.43 -11.39
C ALA A 81 8.28 17.61 -12.31
N GLN A 82 9.17 18.52 -11.87
CA GLN A 82 9.65 19.66 -12.67
C GLN A 82 11.05 19.41 -13.28
N GLU A 83 11.66 18.25 -13.01
CA GLU A 83 12.92 17.79 -13.60
C GLU A 83 12.69 17.07 -14.94
#